data_AF-A0A3B8VBQ2-F1
#
_entry.id   AF-A0A3B8VBQ2-F1
#
_cell.length_a   1.000
_cell.length_b   1.000
_cell.length_c   1.000
_cell.angle_alpha   90.00
_cell.angle_beta   90.00
_cell.angle_gamma   90.00
#
_symmetry.space_group_name_H-M   'P 1'
#
loop_
_entity.id
_entity.type
_entity.pdbx_description
1 polymer ?
#
loop_
_entity_poly.entity_id
_entity_poly.type
_entity_poly.pdbx_seq_one_letter_code
_entity_poly.pdbx_strand_id
1 'polypeptide(L)' 'MRVELNFEDLLDAQWWRNFARSTKLQSRKDVDDCLKDHNAKYNWDPGNWALIFEDETDFSMFLLRWS' A
#
# COMPACT_ATOMS: atom_id res chain seq x y z
N MET A 1 -16.08 -2.09 -2.61
CA MET A 1 -15.60 -3.48 -2.52
C MET A 1 -14.23 -3.42 -1.87
N ARG A 2 -13.94 -4.24 -0.85
CA ARG A 2 -12.62 -4.24 -0.20
C ARG A 2 -11.61 -5.00 -1.05
N VAL A 3 -10.40 -4.46 -1.19
CA VAL A 3 -9.27 -5.10 -1.86
C VAL A 3 -8.23 -5.46 -0.81
N GLU A 4 -7.76 -6.69 -0.82
CA GLU A 4 -6.73 -7.20 0.08
C GLU A 4 -5.63 -7.87 -0.72
N LEU A 5 -4.39 -7.41 -0.52
CA LEU A 5 -3.22 -7.86 -1.26
C LEU A 5 -2.20 -8.43 -0.27
N ASN A 6 -1.78 -9.67 -0.50
CA ASN A 6 -0.74 -10.29 0.31
C ASN A 6 0.62 -9.70 -0.06
N PHE A 7 1.52 -9.69 0.91
CA PHE A 7 2.86 -9.15 0.70
C PHE A 7 3.64 -9.83 -0.44
N GLU A 8 3.45 -11.14 -0.65
CA GLU A 8 4.08 -11.88 -1.75
C GLU A 8 3.69 -11.28 -3.11
N ASP A 9 2.43 -10.92 -3.30
CA ASP A 9 1.93 -10.28 -4.52
C ASP A 9 2.46 -8.85 -4.70
N LEU A 10 2.70 -8.15 -3.58
CA LEU A 10 3.21 -6.78 -3.56
C LEU A 10 4.70 -6.71 -3.95
N LEU A 11 5.50 -7.73 -3.61
CA LEU A 11 6.94 -7.71 -3.89
C LEU A 11 7.25 -7.61 -5.38
N ASP A 12 6.40 -8.20 -6.23
CA ASP A 12 6.54 -8.17 -7.69
C ASP A 12 5.79 -7.02 -8.36
N ALA A 13 4.94 -6.32 -7.62
CA ALA A 13 4.23 -5.16 -8.12
C ALA A 13 5.17 -3.95 -8.35
N GLN A 14 5.29 -3.51 -9.60
CA GLN A 14 6.09 -2.33 -9.97
C GLN A 14 5.61 -1.07 -9.25
N TRP A 15 4.30 -0.88 -9.14
CA TRP A 15 3.70 0.27 -8.46
C TRP A 15 4.05 0.28 -6.96
N TRP A 16 4.13 -0.89 -6.32
CA TRP A 16 4.53 -1.00 -4.93
C TRP A 16 6.00 -0.64 -4.73
N ARG A 17 6.88 -1.06 -5.65
CA ARG A 17 8.29 -0.67 -5.64
C ARG A 17 8.47 0.83 -5.85
N ASN A 18 7.66 1.46 -6.70
CA ASN A 18 7.67 2.91 -6.93
C ASN A 18 7.21 3.67 -5.68
N PHE A 19 6.13 3.22 -5.04
CA PHE A 19 5.69 3.72 -3.73
C PHE A 19 6.78 3.56 -2.66
N ALA A 20 7.39 2.39 -2.54
CA ALA A 20 8.49 2.16 -1.58
C ALA A 20 9.72 3.03 -1.87
N ARG A 21 9.98 3.38 -3.13
CA ARG A 21 11.05 4.30 -3.53
C ARG A 21 10.74 5.76 -3.23
N SER A 22 9.49 6.20 -3.40
CA SER A 22 9.07 7.56 -3.07
C SER A 22 9.00 7.79 -1.55
N THR A 23 8.68 6.74 -0.80
CA THR A 23 8.61 6.75 0.66
C THR A 23 9.90 6.32 1.36
N LYS A 24 10.97 6.00 0.61
CA LYS A 24 12.23 5.42 1.11
C LYS A 24 13.02 6.29 2.10
N LEU A 25 12.66 7.56 2.22
CA LEU A 25 13.25 8.53 3.15
C LEU A 25 12.28 8.96 4.26
N GLN A 26 11.11 8.33 4.33
CA GLN A 26 10.04 8.74 5.23
C GLN A 26 9.92 7.77 6.42
N SER A 27 9.50 8.31 7.56
CA SER A 27 9.27 7.53 8.77
C SER A 27 8.06 6.61 8.56
N ARG A 28 7.93 5.55 9.39
CA ARG A 28 6.74 4.68 9.38
C ARG A 28 5.43 5.47 9.42
N LYS A 29 5.42 6.58 10.16
CA LYS A 29 4.26 7.47 10.27
C LYS A 29 3.87 8.06 8.91
N ASP A 30 4.83 8.49 8.12
CA ASP A 30 4.57 9.11 6.81
C ASP A 30 4.03 8.09 5.81
N VAL A 31 4.52 6.84 5.88
CA VAL A 31 3.96 5.72 5.11
C VAL A 31 2.51 5.47 5.53
N ASP A 32 2.24 5.39 6.83
CA ASP A 32 0.89 5.17 7.36
C ASP A 32 -0.04 6.34 6.99
N ASP A 33 0.44 7.59 7.00
CA ASP A 33 -0.35 8.77 6.61
C ASP A 33 -0.62 8.80 5.09
N CYS A 34 0.34 8.43 4.25
CA CYS A 34 0.13 8.29 2.81
C CYS A 34 -0.86 7.17 2.48
N LEU A 35 -0.84 6.07 3.22
CA LEU A 35 -1.83 5.00 3.07
C LEU A 35 -3.24 5.45 3.51
N LYS A 36 -3.35 6.22 4.60
CA LYS A 36 -4.64 6.78 5.06
C LYS A 36 -5.29 7.68 4.01
N ASP A 37 -4.52 8.49 3.29
CA ASP A 37 -5.04 9.35 2.22
C ASP A 37 -5.77 8.56 1.12
N HIS A 38 -5.43 7.27 0.99
CA HIS A 38 -6.02 6.33 0.04
C HIS A 38 -6.89 5.26 0.74
N ASN A 39 -7.42 5.55 1.93
CA ASN A 39 -8.21 4.62 2.76
C ASN A 39 -7.58 3.22 2.86
N ALA A 40 -6.25 3.17 2.86
CA ALA A 40 -5.46 1.97 2.88
C ALA A 40 -4.84 1.76 4.25
N LYS A 41 -4.70 0.49 4.66
CA LYS A 41 -4.06 0.09 5.90
C LYS A 41 -3.12 -1.07 5.64
N TYR A 42 -2.02 -1.08 6.37
CA TYR A 42 -1.03 -2.13 6.31
C TYR A 42 -0.82 -2.75 7.69
N ASN A 43 -0.80 -4.08 7.77
CA ASN A 43 -0.53 -4.82 9.01
C ASN A 43 0.95 -5.19 9.11
N TRP A 44 1.60 -4.74 10.19
CA TRP A 44 3.02 -5.01 10.49
C TRP A 44 3.27 -6.32 11.25
N ASP A 45 2.27 -7.21 11.35
CA ASP A 45 2.34 -8.41 12.21
C ASP A 45 3.11 -9.55 11.54
N PRO A 46 4.27 -10.02 12.07
CA PRO A 46 5.08 -11.07 11.47
C PRO A 46 4.28 -12.36 11.27
N GLY A 47 3.88 -12.65 10.02
CA GLY A 47 3.12 -13.85 9.65
C GLY A 47 1.77 -13.58 8.98
N ASN A 48 1.28 -12.33 8.97
CA ASN A 48 0.05 -11.97 8.27
C ASN A 48 0.14 -10.56 7.65
N TRP A 49 1.00 -10.44 6.63
CA TRP A 49 1.28 -9.16 5.96
C TRP A 49 0.35 -8.98 4.76
N ALA A 50 -0.60 -8.06 4.92
CA ALA A 50 -1.50 -7.65 3.85
C ALA A 50 -1.65 -6.12 3.80
N LEU A 51 -1.78 -5.60 2.58
CA LEU A 51 -2.22 -4.25 2.30
C LEU A 51 -3.70 -4.29 1.96
N ILE A 52 -4.49 -3.53 2.71
CA ILE A 52 -5.95 -3.54 2.63
C ILE A 52 -6.43 -2.16 2.20
N PHE A 53 -7.21 -2.10 1.14
CA PHE A 53 -7.97 -0.93 0.73
C PHE A 53 -9.45 -1.18 1.00
N GLU A 54 -10.10 -0.27 1.73
CA GLU A 54 -11.53 -0.40 2.05
C GLU A 54 -12.41 -0.19 0.79
N ASP A 55 -11.89 0.52 -0.23
CA ASP A 55 -12.54 0.77 -1.51
C ASP A 55 -11.62 0.44 -2.71
N GLU A 56 -12.19 -0.15 -3.75
CA GLU A 56 -11.52 -0.48 -5.01
C GLU A 56 -11.16 0.78 -5.83
N THR A 57 -11.95 1.85 -5.68
CA THR A 57 -11.68 3.14 -6.30
C THR A 57 -10.38 3.73 -5.76
N ASP A 58 -10.18 3.67 -4.44
CA ASP A 58 -8.98 4.16 -3.79
C ASP A 58 -7.75 3.32 -4.18
N PHE A 59 -7.92 1.99 -4.28
CA PHE A 59 -6.90 1.12 -4.82
C PHE A 59 -6.53 1.51 -6.26
N SER A 60 -7.51 1.73 -7.13
CA SER A 60 -7.29 2.14 -8.53
C SER A 60 -6.56 3.48 -8.63
N MET A 61 -6.95 4.45 -7.79
CA MET A 61 -6.27 5.74 -7.71
C MET A 61 -4.83 5.60 -7.18
N PHE A 62 -4.60 4.71 -6.21
CA PHE A 62 -3.29 4.40 -5.70
C PHE A 62 -2.39 3.76 -6.77
N LEU A 63 -2.92 2.78 -7.51
CA LEU A 63 -2.23 2.16 -8.64
C LEU A 63 -1.83 3.20 -9.68
N LEU A 64 -2.78 4.07 -10.09
CA LEU A 64 -2.51 5.11 -11.09
C LEU A 64 -1.42 6.09 -10.66
N ARG A 65 -1.39 6.44 -9.36
CA ARG A 65 -0.38 7.36 -8.80
C ARG A 65 1.03 6.78 -8.81
N TRP A 66 1.14 5.47 -8.62
CA TRP A 66 2.43 4.81 -8.39
C TRP A 66 2.88 3.88 -9.52
N SER A 67 2.08 3.66 -10.57
CA SER A 67 2.47 2.85 -11.74
C SER A 67 3.69 3.39 -12.48
#